data_AF-A0A3S5ZW54-F1
#
_entry.id   AF-A0A3S5ZW54-F1
#
_cell.length_a   1.000
_cell.length_b   1.000
_cell.length_c   1.000
_cell.angle_alpha   90.00
_cell.angle_beta   90.00
_cell.angle_gamma   90.00
#
_symmetry.space_group_name_H-M   'P 1'
#
loop_
_entity.id
_entity.type
_entity.pdbx_description
1 polymer ?
#
loop_
_entity_poly.entity_id
_entity_poly.type
_entity_poly.pdbx_seq_one_letter_code
_entity_poly.pdbx_strand_id
1 'polypeptide(L)'
;DVLFNHWLHSREPKVCVEILQALSSMYPLLPKDRIQDQAARLVPQILALYRRSVDRNAVTQFLCSVLKTNLALNATVLDGIIDVLITHLFDLVCVYPDYEKPQTVKGHYEVLRCFHLLAGHHPYSTRIMETLLIHLRNNSERDRMKSLLILTHLLNSCAANIENRIPATTECLKQLILSERGIKMKLTLLKTIVALAQKSHIRDKEFVWFVVRHSCRYSKPSQEHGSQEEHANLVLSCENTLYMLASTVGTLDELLKRELLNYLILLDYTDICGNLAKCLASLFAKSPHIEYEIAGDDAATEQSTPESVGAAGEDRSVIKRGKVMVPGAETIYARCLALLGNQQCIKRCSNILSFLRYYHPQVNPAL
;
A
#
# COMPACT_ATOMS: atom_id res chain seq x y z
N ASP A 1 24.89 37.89 8.23
CA ASP A 1 24.89 36.73 9.15
C ASP A 1 26.01 35.78 8.73
N VAL A 2 26.95 35.44 9.62
CA VAL A 2 28.16 34.65 9.26
C VAL A 2 27.80 33.19 8.95
N LEU A 3 26.81 32.64 9.66
CA LEU A 3 26.40 31.24 9.53
C LEU A 3 25.89 30.91 8.12
N PHE A 4 24.92 31.67 7.61
CA PHE A 4 24.31 31.38 6.31
C PHE A 4 25.03 32.05 5.14
N ASN A 5 25.57 33.27 5.33
CA ASN A 5 26.21 33.99 4.23
C ASN A 5 27.69 33.62 4.02
N HIS A 6 28.36 33.01 5.02
CA HIS A 6 29.76 32.62 4.92
C HIS A 6 29.93 31.10 5.04
N TRP A 7 29.50 30.48 6.16
CA TRP A 7 29.80 29.07 6.41
C TRP A 7 29.13 28.15 5.39
N LEU A 8 27.86 28.39 5.05
CA LEU A 8 27.10 27.58 4.07
C LEU A 8 27.73 27.59 2.66
N HIS A 9 28.51 28.62 2.35
CA HIS A 9 29.16 28.81 1.04
C HIS A 9 30.59 28.26 0.99
N SER A 10 31.10 27.68 2.08
CA SER A 10 32.41 27.00 2.10
C SER A 10 32.49 25.96 0.98
N ARG A 11 33.62 25.84 0.28
CA ARG A 11 33.76 24.98 -0.91
C ARG A 11 34.39 23.62 -0.62
N GLU A 12 35.00 23.44 0.54
CA GLU A 12 35.69 22.21 0.88
C GLU A 12 34.68 21.14 1.37
N PRO A 13 34.56 19.96 0.72
CA PRO A 13 33.49 19.01 1.00
C PRO A 13 33.42 18.49 2.44
N LYS A 14 34.55 18.19 3.08
CA LYS A 14 34.58 17.67 4.45
C LYS A 14 34.12 18.73 5.45
N VAL A 15 34.67 19.95 5.32
CA VAL A 15 34.22 21.10 6.12
C VAL A 15 32.75 21.43 5.89
N CYS A 16 32.24 21.29 4.65
CA CYS A 16 30.80 21.47 4.39
C CYS A 16 29.94 20.51 5.22
N VAL A 17 30.33 19.24 5.34
CA VAL A 17 29.58 18.26 6.13
C VAL A 17 29.52 18.66 7.60
N GLU A 18 30.67 19.00 8.20
CA GLU A 18 30.75 19.43 9.60
C GLU A 18 29.94 20.71 9.83
N ILE A 19 30.02 21.68 8.91
CA ILE A 19 29.22 22.91 8.96
C ILE A 19 27.72 22.57 8.91
N LEU A 20 27.29 21.70 8.00
CA LEU A 20 25.87 21.33 7.88
C LEU A 20 25.35 20.62 9.14
N GLN A 21 26.15 19.75 9.76
CA GLN A 21 25.80 19.08 11.01
C GLN A 21 25.71 20.07 12.19
N ALA A 22 26.67 20.99 12.29
CA ALA A 22 26.64 22.06 13.29
C ALA A 22 25.41 22.96 13.09
N LEU A 23 25.16 23.42 11.86
CA LEU A 23 24.00 24.25 11.54
C LEU A 23 22.68 23.52 11.81
N SER A 24 22.59 22.22 11.55
CA SER A 24 21.41 21.40 11.88
C SER A 24 21.09 21.42 13.37
N SER A 25 22.12 21.43 14.22
CA SER A 25 21.97 21.44 15.68
C SER A 25 21.75 22.85 16.24
N MET A 26 22.33 23.86 15.60
CA MET A 26 22.24 25.26 16.03
C MET A 26 20.96 25.95 15.55
N TYR A 27 20.42 25.58 14.38
CA TYR A 27 19.26 26.27 13.79
C TYR A 27 18.04 26.38 14.73
N PRO A 28 17.64 25.34 15.46
CA PRO A 28 16.53 25.43 16.42
C PRO A 28 16.79 26.36 17.62
N LEU A 29 18.06 26.70 17.88
CA LEU A 29 18.48 27.54 19.01
C LEU A 29 18.55 29.03 18.64
N LEU A 30 18.36 29.38 17.37
CA LEU A 30 18.35 30.77 16.92
C LEU A 30 17.11 31.52 17.44
N PRO A 31 17.18 32.85 17.59
CA PRO A 31 16.01 33.66 17.93
C PRO A 31 14.87 33.46 16.93
N LYS A 32 13.64 33.31 17.43
CA LYS A 32 12.45 32.99 16.63
C LYS A 32 12.23 33.96 15.46
N ASP A 33 12.38 35.25 15.71
CA ASP A 33 12.21 36.30 14.68
C ASP A 33 13.21 36.10 13.52
N ARG A 34 14.47 35.76 13.84
CA ARG A 34 15.49 35.49 12.81
C ARG A 34 15.19 34.24 12.01
N ILE A 35 14.66 33.20 12.64
CA ILE A 35 14.28 31.96 11.95
C ILE A 35 13.19 32.27 10.92
N GLN A 36 12.15 32.99 11.32
CA GLN A 36 11.02 33.33 10.45
C GLN A 36 11.43 34.26 9.30
N ASP A 37 12.26 35.28 9.55
CA ASP A 37 12.71 36.24 8.52
C ASP A 37 13.65 35.60 7.46
N GLN A 38 14.30 34.49 7.80
CA GLN A 38 15.31 33.87 6.95
C GLN A 38 14.83 32.60 6.24
N ALA A 39 13.82 31.90 6.77
CA ALA A 39 13.44 30.57 6.27
C ALA A 39 13.09 30.55 4.77
N ALA A 40 12.29 31.51 4.30
CA ALA A 40 11.91 31.60 2.88
C ALA A 40 13.11 31.75 1.93
N ARG A 41 14.22 32.34 2.39
CA ARG A 41 15.47 32.48 1.62
C ARG A 41 16.43 31.32 1.84
N LEU A 42 16.44 30.75 3.05
CA LEU A 42 17.37 29.70 3.44
C LEU A 42 17.04 28.37 2.75
N VAL A 43 15.77 27.99 2.67
CA VAL A 43 15.39 26.71 2.04
C VAL A 43 15.86 26.63 0.57
N PRO A 44 15.63 27.63 -0.30
CA PRO A 44 16.22 27.64 -1.65
C PRO A 44 17.75 27.54 -1.67
N GLN A 45 18.45 28.17 -0.72
CA GLN A 45 19.91 28.06 -0.62
C GLN A 45 20.35 26.64 -0.28
N ILE A 46 19.65 25.96 0.63
CA ILE A 46 19.90 24.56 0.97
C ILE A 46 19.64 23.67 -0.25
N LEU A 47 18.54 23.90 -0.98
CA LEU A 47 18.23 23.14 -2.20
C LEU A 47 19.33 23.30 -3.27
N ALA A 48 19.94 24.47 -3.37
CA ALA A 48 21.07 24.69 -4.28
C ALA A 48 22.32 23.87 -3.92
N LEU A 49 22.47 23.44 -2.65
CA LEU A 49 23.61 22.62 -2.22
C LEU A 49 23.60 21.21 -2.84
N TYR A 50 22.43 20.67 -3.18
CA TYR A 50 22.34 19.36 -3.86
C TYR A 50 23.01 19.32 -5.23
N ARG A 51 23.21 20.49 -5.86
CA ARG A 51 23.91 20.62 -7.15
C ARG A 51 25.44 20.65 -7.00
N ARG A 52 25.94 20.79 -5.78
CA ARG A 52 27.37 20.86 -5.46
C ARG A 52 27.89 19.46 -5.10
N SER A 53 29.21 19.28 -5.11
CA SER A 53 29.89 18.06 -4.66
C SER A 53 29.95 17.98 -3.12
N VAL A 54 28.78 18.10 -2.48
CA VAL A 54 28.59 17.99 -1.02
C VAL A 54 27.83 16.70 -0.74
N ASP A 55 28.07 16.11 0.43
CA ASP A 55 27.32 14.93 0.87
C ASP A 55 25.82 15.22 0.95
N ARG A 56 25.04 14.47 0.18
CA ARG A 56 23.59 14.70 0.06
C ARG A 56 22.87 14.45 1.37
N ASN A 57 23.32 13.49 2.18
CA ASN A 57 22.67 13.17 3.45
C ASN A 57 22.79 14.31 4.45
N ALA A 58 23.99 14.91 4.57
CA ALA A 58 24.20 16.09 5.40
C ALA A 58 23.29 17.26 4.98
N VAL A 59 23.12 17.48 3.67
CA VAL A 59 22.20 18.51 3.16
C VAL A 59 20.75 18.20 3.53
N THR A 60 20.29 16.94 3.37
CA THR A 60 18.92 16.54 3.73
C THR A 60 18.66 16.64 5.22
N GLN A 61 19.62 16.26 6.07
CA GLN A 61 19.50 16.40 7.53
C GLN A 61 19.37 17.86 7.95
N PHE A 62 20.15 18.74 7.34
CA PHE A 62 20.03 20.17 7.59
C PHE A 62 18.68 20.72 7.13
N LEU A 63 18.23 20.35 5.93
CA LEU A 63 16.89 20.70 5.45
C LEU A 63 15.81 20.22 6.41
N CYS A 64 15.89 18.98 6.89
CA CYS A 64 14.95 18.39 7.83
C CYS A 64 14.89 19.18 9.16
N SER A 65 16.03 19.58 9.71
CA SER A 65 16.08 20.42 10.92
C SER A 65 15.43 21.79 10.68
N VAL A 66 15.71 22.42 9.54
CA VAL A 66 15.11 23.70 9.14
C VAL A 66 13.59 23.57 9.00
N LEU A 67 13.10 22.53 8.32
CA LEU A 67 11.67 22.28 8.16
C LEU A 67 10.99 22.02 9.50
N LYS A 68 11.54 21.11 10.32
CA LYS A 68 10.99 20.79 11.65
C LYS A 68 10.84 22.04 12.50
N THR A 69 11.85 22.91 12.51
CA THR A 69 11.86 24.13 13.31
C THR A 69 10.83 25.13 12.82
N ASN A 70 10.78 25.40 11.51
CA ASN A 70 9.82 26.35 10.94
C ASN A 70 8.37 25.87 11.09
N LEU A 71 8.10 24.60 10.83
CA LEU A 71 6.76 24.02 10.99
C LEU A 71 6.27 24.07 12.44
N ALA A 72 7.17 23.97 13.41
CA ALA A 72 6.83 24.09 14.84
C ALA A 72 6.59 25.54 15.29
N LEU A 73 7.21 26.52 14.63
CA LEU A 73 7.10 27.94 14.99
C LEU A 73 5.99 28.66 14.21
N ASN A 74 6.09 28.64 12.88
CA ASN A 74 5.10 29.19 11.97
C ASN A 74 5.28 28.57 10.57
N ALA A 75 4.36 27.67 10.20
CA ALA A 75 4.40 26.98 8.92
C ALA A 75 4.30 27.94 7.73
N THR A 76 3.51 29.01 7.82
CA THR A 76 3.14 29.87 6.67
C THR A 76 4.32 30.56 5.98
N VAL A 77 5.46 30.67 6.69
CA VAL A 77 6.72 31.18 6.12
C VAL A 77 7.20 30.33 4.93
N LEU A 78 6.78 29.07 4.84
CA LEU A 78 7.12 28.15 3.75
C LEU A 78 6.12 28.18 2.59
N ASP A 79 4.99 28.89 2.70
CA ASP A 79 3.90 28.84 1.71
C ASP A 79 4.38 29.23 0.30
N GLY A 80 5.22 30.26 0.19
CA GLY A 80 5.72 30.74 -1.11
C GLY A 80 6.70 29.80 -1.80
N ILE A 81 7.22 28.78 -1.10
CA ILE A 81 8.27 27.87 -1.62
C ILE A 81 7.87 26.40 -1.55
N ILE A 82 6.67 26.08 -1.06
CA ILE A 82 6.25 24.70 -0.78
C ILE A 82 6.22 23.83 -2.04
N ASP A 83 5.71 24.34 -3.16
CA ASP A 83 5.60 23.58 -4.41
C ASP A 83 6.99 23.24 -4.97
N VAL A 84 7.92 24.20 -4.88
CA VAL A 84 9.32 24.01 -5.29
C VAL A 84 10.00 22.99 -4.39
N LEU A 85 9.76 23.07 -3.08
CA LEU A 85 10.29 22.13 -2.10
C LEU A 85 9.78 20.70 -2.34
N ILE A 86 8.47 20.52 -2.53
CA ILE A 86 7.86 19.21 -2.80
C ILE A 86 8.46 18.60 -4.07
N THR A 87 8.58 19.40 -5.14
CA THR A 87 9.17 18.95 -6.41
C THR A 87 10.61 18.50 -6.23
N HIS A 88 11.44 19.29 -5.54
CA HIS A 88 12.84 18.92 -5.29
C HIS A 88 12.97 17.68 -4.40
N LEU A 89 12.15 17.57 -3.34
CA LEU A 89 12.15 16.39 -2.47
C LEU A 89 11.73 15.14 -3.25
N PHE A 90 10.75 15.26 -4.15
CA PHE A 90 10.32 14.16 -5.02
C PHE A 90 11.46 13.68 -5.94
N ASP A 91 12.25 14.60 -6.47
CA ASP A 91 13.42 14.26 -7.29
C ASP A 91 14.50 13.50 -6.51
N LEU A 92 14.65 13.80 -5.22
CA LEU A 92 15.61 13.15 -4.33
C LEU A 92 15.19 11.74 -3.87
N VAL A 93 13.94 11.32 -4.10
CA VAL A 93 13.49 9.97 -3.74
C VAL A 93 14.22 8.91 -4.56
N CYS A 94 15.00 8.07 -3.87
CA CYS A 94 15.66 6.92 -4.46
C CYS A 94 14.68 5.73 -4.59
N VAL A 95 14.44 5.25 -5.82
CA VAL A 95 13.56 4.10 -6.06
C VAL A 95 14.23 2.77 -5.66
N TYR A 96 15.54 2.68 -5.86
CA TYR A 96 16.35 1.51 -5.51
C TYR A 96 17.49 1.93 -4.60
N PRO A 97 17.25 2.04 -3.28
CA PRO A 97 18.33 2.25 -2.33
C PRO A 97 19.35 1.12 -2.43
N ASP A 98 20.63 1.48 -2.51
CA ASP A 98 21.73 0.53 -2.57
C ASP A 98 22.08 0.10 -1.14
N TYR A 99 21.69 -1.13 -0.77
CA TYR A 99 21.91 -1.65 0.59
C TYR A 99 23.38 -1.93 0.88
N GLU A 100 24.23 -2.09 -0.14
CA GLU A 100 25.69 -2.17 0.00
C GLU A 100 26.30 -0.81 0.37
N LYS A 101 25.55 0.28 0.13
CA LYS A 101 25.94 1.65 0.49
C LYS A 101 24.92 2.21 1.47
N PRO A 102 25.10 1.99 2.79
CA PRO A 102 24.16 2.44 3.83
C PRO A 102 23.82 3.93 3.78
N GLN A 103 24.71 4.76 3.24
CA GLN A 103 24.46 6.18 3.04
C GLN A 103 23.30 6.45 2.08
N THR A 104 23.13 5.67 1.01
CA THR A 104 22.01 5.88 0.07
C THR A 104 20.66 5.59 0.72
N VAL A 105 20.61 4.56 1.58
CA VAL A 105 19.43 4.18 2.35
C VAL A 105 19.08 5.25 3.38
N LYS A 106 20.08 5.73 4.14
CA LYS A 106 19.89 6.83 5.10
C LYS A 106 19.36 8.10 4.42
N GLY A 107 19.94 8.47 3.28
CA GLY A 107 19.49 9.63 2.50
C GLY A 107 18.04 9.50 2.06
N HIS A 108 17.65 8.33 1.55
CA HIS A 108 16.27 8.06 1.14
C HIS A 108 15.28 8.22 2.32
N TYR A 109 15.56 7.63 3.47
CA TYR A 109 14.68 7.76 4.64
C TYR A 109 14.63 9.18 5.20
N GLU A 110 15.72 9.95 5.10
CA GLU A 110 15.70 11.36 5.52
C GLU A 110 14.82 12.21 4.59
N VAL A 111 14.81 11.94 3.28
CA VAL A 111 13.87 12.58 2.34
C VAL A 111 12.42 12.23 2.68
N LEU A 112 12.13 10.96 2.98
CA LEU A 112 10.80 10.52 3.42
C LEU A 112 10.37 11.20 4.72
N ARG A 113 11.31 11.40 5.65
CA ARG A 113 11.09 12.13 6.90
C ARG A 113 10.73 13.60 6.64
N CYS A 114 11.33 14.26 5.65
CA CYS A 114 10.91 15.59 5.22
C CYS A 114 9.45 15.60 4.73
N PHE A 115 9.02 14.60 3.94
CA PHE A 115 7.61 14.47 3.54
C PHE A 115 6.68 14.27 4.74
N HIS A 116 7.06 13.43 5.71
CA HIS A 116 6.28 13.24 6.94
C HIS A 116 6.11 14.54 7.73
N LEU A 117 7.19 15.32 7.89
CA LEU A 117 7.13 16.62 8.58
C LEU A 117 6.17 17.58 7.86
N LEU A 118 6.29 17.71 6.54
CA LEU A 118 5.41 18.57 5.74
C LEU A 118 3.95 18.11 5.80
N ALA A 119 3.70 16.79 5.76
CA ALA A 119 2.37 16.22 5.90
C ALA A 119 1.75 16.46 7.28
N GLY A 120 2.54 16.85 8.29
CA GLY A 120 2.05 17.32 9.59
C GLY A 120 1.14 18.56 9.50
N HIS A 121 1.27 19.36 8.43
CA HIS A 121 0.47 20.55 8.19
C HIS A 121 -0.58 20.28 7.09
N HIS A 122 -1.87 20.47 7.39
CA HIS A 122 -2.98 20.05 6.54
C HIS A 122 -2.96 20.64 5.11
N PRO A 123 -2.69 21.94 4.90
CA PRO A 123 -2.53 22.52 3.56
C PRO A 123 -1.44 21.84 2.74
N TYR A 124 -0.30 21.51 3.35
CA TYR A 124 0.84 20.91 2.66
C TYR A 124 0.61 19.43 2.37
N SER A 125 -0.03 18.70 3.30
CA SER A 125 -0.49 17.34 3.07
C SER A 125 -1.37 17.25 1.81
N THR A 126 -2.31 18.19 1.65
CA THR A 126 -3.18 18.25 0.48
C THR A 126 -2.39 18.45 -0.81
N ARG A 127 -1.45 19.39 -0.83
CA ARG A 127 -0.57 19.64 -1.99
C ARG A 127 0.29 18.43 -2.33
N ILE A 128 0.91 17.80 -1.33
CA ILE A 128 1.68 16.57 -1.51
C ILE A 128 0.82 15.51 -2.17
N MET A 129 -0.37 15.23 -1.63
CA MET A 129 -1.28 14.22 -2.19
C MET A 129 -1.72 14.53 -3.62
N GLU A 130 -1.98 15.80 -3.95
CA GLU A 130 -2.28 16.22 -5.34
C GLU A 130 -1.10 15.95 -6.27
N THR A 131 0.12 16.32 -5.88
CA THR A 131 1.34 16.03 -6.65
C THR A 131 1.54 14.52 -6.84
N LEU A 132 1.38 13.72 -5.77
CA LEU A 132 1.49 12.26 -5.87
C LEU A 132 0.46 11.67 -6.83
N LEU A 133 -0.80 12.13 -6.80
CA LEU A 133 -1.84 11.65 -7.71
C LEU A 133 -1.55 12.01 -9.18
N ILE A 134 -0.96 13.18 -9.44
CA ILE A 134 -0.52 13.56 -10.80
C ILE A 134 0.56 12.59 -11.28
N HIS A 135 1.58 12.33 -10.47
CA HIS A 135 2.67 11.42 -10.84
C HIS A 135 2.23 9.96 -10.93
N LEU A 136 1.28 9.49 -10.11
CA LEU A 136 0.72 8.14 -10.21
C LEU A 136 -0.03 7.91 -11.54
N ARG A 137 -0.61 8.95 -12.14
CA ARG A 137 -1.28 8.90 -13.45
C ARG A 137 -0.32 9.11 -14.63
N ASN A 138 0.94 9.43 -14.36
CA ASN A 138 1.93 9.69 -15.39
C ASN A 138 2.43 8.38 -16.04
N ASN A 139 2.92 8.45 -17.28
CA ASN A 139 3.45 7.29 -18.02
C ASN A 139 4.85 6.84 -17.55
N SER A 140 5.55 7.64 -16.76
CA SER A 140 6.85 7.30 -16.17
C SER A 140 6.72 6.29 -15.02
N GLU A 141 7.13 5.03 -15.24
CA GLU A 141 7.14 3.99 -14.18
C GLU A 141 7.96 4.44 -12.96
N ARG A 142 9.08 5.16 -13.20
CA ARG A 142 9.94 5.67 -12.13
C ARG A 142 9.20 6.65 -11.21
N ASP A 143 8.43 7.58 -11.78
CA ASP A 143 7.71 8.58 -10.99
C ASP A 143 6.53 7.97 -10.25
N ARG A 144 5.86 6.98 -10.87
CA ARG A 144 4.84 6.18 -10.18
C ARG A 144 5.44 5.43 -8.99
N MET A 145 6.59 4.78 -9.15
CA MET A 145 7.29 4.12 -8.05
C MET A 145 7.67 5.08 -6.92
N LYS A 146 8.25 6.25 -7.24
CA LYS A 146 8.55 7.29 -6.23
C LYS A 146 7.30 7.70 -5.46
N SER A 147 6.19 7.89 -6.18
CA SER A 147 4.92 8.29 -5.59
C SER A 147 4.37 7.24 -4.63
N LEU A 148 4.44 5.96 -5.01
CA LEU A 148 4.05 4.85 -4.15
C LEU A 148 4.94 4.71 -2.91
N LEU A 149 6.24 4.95 -3.03
CA LEU A 149 7.16 4.93 -1.88
C LEU A 149 6.82 6.02 -0.86
N ILE A 150 6.58 7.25 -1.33
CA ILE A 150 6.15 8.36 -0.47
C ILE A 150 4.79 8.06 0.15
N LEU A 151 3.82 7.64 -0.66
CA LEU A 151 2.48 7.29 -0.19
C LEU A 151 2.51 6.19 0.88
N THR A 152 3.26 5.12 0.65
CA THR A 152 3.44 4.02 1.62
C THR A 152 4.00 4.54 2.94
N HIS A 153 5.02 5.42 2.87
CA HIS A 153 5.60 6.02 4.07
C HIS A 153 4.59 6.89 4.84
N LEU A 154 3.80 7.71 4.14
CA LEU A 154 2.78 8.57 4.76
C LEU A 154 1.62 7.76 5.35
N LEU A 155 1.18 6.70 4.68
CA LEU A 155 0.17 5.78 5.23
C LEU A 155 0.63 5.11 6.53
N ASN A 156 1.90 4.74 6.62
CA ASN A 156 2.43 4.12 7.82
C ASN A 156 2.64 5.13 8.97
N SER A 157 3.05 6.36 8.64
CA SER A 157 3.51 7.34 9.64
C SER A 157 2.46 8.36 10.06
N CYS A 158 1.57 8.79 9.14
CA CYS A 158 0.60 9.86 9.39
C CYS A 158 -0.68 9.73 8.52
N ALA A 159 -1.30 8.54 8.49
CA ALA A 159 -2.50 8.27 7.70
C ALA A 159 -3.65 9.27 7.91
N ALA A 160 -3.87 9.72 9.16
CA ALA A 160 -4.94 10.65 9.50
C ALA A 160 -4.86 11.98 8.72
N ASN A 161 -3.65 12.42 8.37
CA ASN A 161 -3.45 13.71 7.70
C ASN A 161 -3.73 13.63 6.19
N ILE A 162 -3.77 12.42 5.62
CA ILE A 162 -3.99 12.18 4.18
C ILE A 162 -5.34 11.52 3.88
N GLU A 163 -6.13 11.20 4.92
CA GLU A 163 -7.36 10.41 4.84
C GLU A 163 -8.34 10.90 3.78
N ASN A 164 -8.54 12.22 3.68
CA ASN A 164 -9.44 12.85 2.70
C ASN A 164 -9.09 12.53 1.24
N ARG A 165 -7.84 12.20 0.93
CA ARG A 165 -7.37 11.90 -0.44
C ARG A 165 -7.15 10.41 -0.68
N ILE A 166 -7.32 9.57 0.35
CA ILE A 166 -7.21 8.11 0.22
C ILE A 166 -8.20 7.55 -0.81
N PRO A 167 -9.49 7.94 -0.85
CA PRO A 167 -10.42 7.41 -1.85
C PRO A 167 -9.98 7.63 -3.30
N ALA A 168 -9.50 8.84 -3.63
CA ALA A 168 -8.98 9.17 -4.96
C ALA A 168 -7.70 8.37 -5.28
N THR A 169 -6.88 8.11 -4.27
CA THR A 169 -5.67 7.29 -4.37
C THR A 169 -6.03 5.83 -4.62
N THR A 170 -6.99 5.28 -3.88
CA THR A 170 -7.50 3.91 -4.04
C THR A 170 -7.98 3.66 -5.47
N GLU A 171 -8.73 4.61 -6.06
CA GLU A 171 -9.18 4.49 -7.45
C GLU A 171 -8.02 4.50 -8.45
N CYS A 172 -7.02 5.35 -8.23
CA CYS A 172 -5.80 5.35 -9.05
C CYS A 172 -5.04 4.02 -8.92
N LEU A 173 -4.93 3.46 -7.72
CA LEU A 173 -4.24 2.18 -7.49
C LEU A 173 -4.96 1.01 -8.17
N LYS A 174 -6.29 1.00 -8.21
CA LYS A 174 -7.05 -0.03 -8.96
C LYS A 174 -6.69 -0.04 -10.44
N GLN A 175 -6.53 1.15 -11.05
CA GLN A 175 -6.11 1.26 -12.44
C GLN A 175 -4.68 0.73 -12.64
N LEU A 176 -3.76 1.06 -11.72
CA LEU A 176 -2.37 0.58 -11.75
C LEU A 176 -2.27 -0.94 -11.57
N ILE A 177 -3.10 -1.52 -10.71
CA ILE A 177 -3.17 -2.97 -10.52
C ILE A 177 -3.44 -3.71 -11.83
N LEU A 178 -4.23 -3.12 -12.74
CA LEU A 178 -4.60 -3.72 -14.02
C LEU A 178 -3.58 -3.43 -15.14
N SER A 179 -2.95 -2.25 -15.14
CA SER A 179 -2.09 -1.81 -16.24
C SER A 179 -0.61 -2.19 -16.06
N GLU A 180 -0.13 -2.32 -14.83
CA GLU A 180 1.31 -2.45 -14.56
C GLU A 180 1.86 -3.85 -14.86
N ARG A 181 2.99 -3.88 -15.58
CA ARG A 181 3.63 -5.14 -15.99
C ARG A 181 4.91 -5.44 -15.21
N GLY A 182 5.70 -4.42 -14.88
CA GLY A 182 7.00 -4.55 -14.21
C GLY A 182 6.90 -5.15 -12.81
N ILE A 183 7.78 -6.11 -12.50
CA ILE A 183 7.76 -6.80 -11.20
C ILE A 183 8.08 -5.84 -10.05
N LYS A 184 9.05 -4.95 -10.25
CA LYS A 184 9.48 -3.98 -9.23
C LYS A 184 8.35 -3.00 -8.87
N MET A 185 7.59 -2.58 -9.88
CA MET A 185 6.38 -1.79 -9.68
C MET A 185 5.31 -2.59 -8.93
N LYS A 186 5.08 -3.87 -9.28
CA LYS A 186 4.15 -4.76 -8.55
C LYS A 186 4.53 -4.96 -7.08
N LEU A 187 5.82 -5.14 -6.78
CA LEU A 187 6.32 -5.22 -5.41
C LEU A 187 6.10 -3.92 -4.63
N THR A 188 6.29 -2.77 -5.29
CA THR A 188 6.06 -1.46 -4.67
C THR A 188 4.55 -1.21 -4.44
N LEU A 189 3.71 -1.62 -5.39
CA LEU A 189 2.25 -1.63 -5.23
C LEU A 189 1.84 -2.54 -4.07
N LEU A 190 2.37 -3.76 -3.99
CA LEU A 190 2.07 -4.69 -2.89
C LEU A 190 2.35 -4.08 -1.51
N LYS A 191 3.50 -3.40 -1.34
CA LYS A 191 3.82 -2.69 -0.09
C LYS A 191 2.81 -1.59 0.23
N THR A 192 2.34 -0.86 -0.79
CA THR A 192 1.31 0.18 -0.63
C THR A 192 -0.03 -0.43 -0.24
N ILE A 193 -0.41 -1.55 -0.84
CA ILE A 193 -1.64 -2.30 -0.54
C ILE A 193 -1.61 -2.79 0.91
N VAL A 194 -0.48 -3.32 1.37
CA VAL A 194 -0.31 -3.71 2.78
C VAL A 194 -0.52 -2.53 3.73
N ALA A 195 0.08 -1.37 3.43
CA ALA A 195 -0.08 -0.17 4.25
C ALA A 195 -1.55 0.30 4.29
N LEU A 196 -2.27 0.26 3.16
CA LEU A 196 -3.70 0.58 3.11
C LEU A 196 -4.56 -0.43 3.88
N ALA A 197 -4.23 -1.71 3.76
CA ALA A 197 -4.93 -2.79 4.46
C ALA A 197 -4.85 -2.63 5.97
N GLN A 198 -3.65 -2.38 6.50
CA GLN A 198 -3.40 -2.20 7.94
C GLN A 198 -4.15 -1.00 8.53
N LYS A 199 -4.49 -0.01 7.71
CA LYS A 199 -5.27 1.17 8.10
C LYS A 199 -6.76 1.07 7.77
N SER A 200 -7.25 -0.12 7.38
CA SER A 200 -8.66 -0.39 7.07
C SER A 200 -9.25 0.43 5.91
N HIS A 201 -8.40 0.88 4.98
CA HIS A 201 -8.82 1.67 3.81
C HIS A 201 -9.14 0.82 2.58
N ILE A 202 -8.98 -0.50 2.67
CA ILE A 202 -9.31 -1.43 1.60
C ILE A 202 -10.70 -2.02 1.84
N ARG A 203 -11.58 -1.89 0.84
CA ARG A 203 -12.89 -2.55 0.81
C ARG A 203 -13.18 -3.24 -0.53
N ASP A 204 -12.32 -3.01 -1.51
CA ASP A 204 -12.52 -3.44 -2.87
C ASP A 204 -11.85 -4.77 -3.16
N LYS A 205 -12.51 -5.60 -3.96
CA LYS A 205 -12.04 -6.95 -4.32
C LYS A 205 -10.79 -6.94 -5.21
N GLU A 206 -10.56 -5.85 -5.96
CA GLU A 206 -9.44 -5.71 -6.90
C GLU A 206 -8.08 -5.84 -6.19
N PHE A 207 -7.99 -5.37 -4.94
CA PHE A 207 -6.78 -5.51 -4.13
C PHE A 207 -6.51 -6.97 -3.72
N VAL A 208 -7.57 -7.69 -3.34
CA VAL A 208 -7.47 -9.12 -2.99
C VAL A 208 -7.13 -9.92 -4.26
N TRP A 209 -7.80 -9.62 -5.37
CA TRP A 209 -7.53 -10.22 -6.68
C TRP A 209 -6.06 -10.06 -7.06
N PHE A 210 -5.48 -8.86 -6.94
CA PHE A 210 -4.06 -8.62 -7.24
C PHE A 210 -3.14 -9.54 -6.43
N VAL A 211 -3.35 -9.63 -5.11
CA VAL A 211 -2.52 -10.46 -4.23
C VAL A 211 -2.66 -11.94 -4.56
N VAL A 212 -3.89 -12.43 -4.77
CA VAL A 212 -4.16 -13.84 -5.10
C VAL A 212 -3.61 -14.20 -6.48
N ARG A 213 -3.86 -13.35 -7.49
CA ARG A 213 -3.43 -13.57 -8.88
C ARG A 213 -1.92 -13.62 -9.02
N HIS A 214 -1.20 -12.80 -8.26
CA HIS A 214 0.27 -12.77 -8.27
C HIS A 214 0.91 -13.74 -7.27
N SER A 215 0.13 -14.41 -6.43
CA SER A 215 0.57 -15.60 -5.69
C SER A 215 0.68 -16.84 -6.59
N CYS A 216 0.04 -16.83 -7.77
CA CYS A 216 0.11 -17.95 -8.70
C CYS A 216 1.48 -18.01 -9.38
N ARG A 217 2.02 -19.22 -9.55
CA ARG A 217 3.26 -19.43 -10.29
C ARG A 217 3.04 -19.07 -11.76
N TYR A 218 3.93 -18.27 -12.33
CA TYR A 218 3.90 -17.96 -13.75
C TYR A 218 4.40 -19.17 -14.54
N SER A 219 3.53 -19.77 -15.35
CA SER A 219 3.90 -20.89 -16.23
C SER A 219 4.92 -20.49 -17.31
N LYS A 220 4.95 -19.20 -17.69
CA LYS A 220 5.95 -18.58 -18.57
C LYS A 220 6.28 -17.18 -18.05
N PRO A 221 7.31 -17.00 -17.19
CA PRO A 221 7.70 -15.67 -16.75
C PRO A 221 8.24 -14.87 -17.95
N SER A 222 7.67 -13.70 -18.22
CA SER A 222 8.23 -12.79 -19.22
C SER A 222 9.55 -12.25 -18.69
N GLN A 223 10.65 -12.60 -19.36
CA GLN A 223 11.99 -12.08 -19.06
C GLN A 223 12.09 -10.57 -19.32
N GLU A 224 11.17 -9.99 -20.11
CA GLU A 224 11.10 -8.56 -20.41
C GLU A 224 10.67 -7.72 -19.19
N HIS A 225 10.01 -8.34 -18.20
CA HIS A 225 9.45 -7.63 -17.04
C HIS A 225 10.19 -7.91 -15.72
N GLY A 226 11.24 -8.74 -15.78
CA GLY A 226 12.17 -9.02 -14.69
C GLY A 226 12.67 -10.46 -14.69
N SER A 227 13.64 -10.72 -13.81
CA SER A 227 14.30 -12.02 -13.71
C SER A 227 13.40 -13.09 -13.11
N GLN A 228 13.74 -14.36 -13.32
CA GLN A 228 13.01 -15.48 -12.74
C GLN A 228 13.02 -15.46 -11.20
N GLU A 229 14.12 -14.97 -10.61
CA GLU A 229 14.24 -14.79 -9.16
C GLU A 229 13.30 -13.68 -8.66
N GLU A 230 13.21 -12.56 -9.37
CA GLU A 230 12.27 -11.47 -9.01
C GLU A 230 10.81 -11.92 -9.10
N HIS A 231 10.46 -12.75 -10.10
CA HIS A 231 9.12 -13.36 -10.21
C HIS A 231 8.84 -14.31 -9.03
N ALA A 232 9.82 -15.13 -8.64
CA ALA A 232 9.69 -16.01 -7.47
C ALA A 232 9.55 -15.21 -6.16
N ASN A 233 10.31 -14.13 -6.01
CA ASN A 233 10.23 -13.22 -4.87
C ASN A 233 8.88 -12.51 -4.79
N LEU A 234 8.29 -12.12 -5.94
CA LEU A 234 6.93 -11.57 -5.99
C LEU A 234 5.90 -12.58 -5.50
N VAL A 235 5.94 -13.82 -6.01
CA VAL A 235 5.03 -14.89 -5.59
C VAL A 235 5.11 -15.11 -4.07
N LEU A 236 6.33 -15.28 -3.53
CA LEU A 236 6.53 -15.47 -2.10
C LEU A 236 6.05 -14.26 -1.28
N SER A 237 6.31 -13.03 -1.76
CA SER A 237 5.86 -11.81 -1.10
C SER A 237 4.34 -11.71 -1.07
N CYS A 238 3.65 -12.09 -2.15
CA CYS A 238 2.20 -12.14 -2.22
C CYS A 238 1.63 -13.23 -1.31
N GLU A 239 2.21 -14.42 -1.27
CA GLU A 239 1.78 -15.50 -0.37
C GLU A 239 1.89 -15.09 1.11
N ASN A 240 3.02 -14.50 1.50
CA ASN A 240 3.26 -14.01 2.86
C ASN A 240 2.34 -12.84 3.20
N THR A 241 2.13 -11.93 2.25
CA THR A 241 1.20 -10.81 2.42
C THR A 241 -0.21 -11.30 2.65
N LEU A 242 -0.69 -12.24 1.83
CA LEU A 242 -2.04 -12.78 1.97
C LEU A 242 -2.26 -13.42 3.35
N TYR A 243 -1.28 -14.20 3.81
CA TYR A 243 -1.35 -14.80 5.14
C TYR A 243 -1.29 -13.76 6.25
N MET A 244 -0.45 -12.72 6.13
CA MET A 244 -0.40 -11.61 7.08
C MET A 244 -1.75 -10.88 7.15
N LEU A 245 -2.38 -10.58 6.01
CA LEU A 245 -3.70 -9.96 5.96
C LEU A 245 -4.74 -10.84 6.67
N ALA A 246 -4.79 -12.13 6.33
CA ALA A 246 -5.73 -13.09 6.91
C ALA A 246 -5.52 -13.34 8.42
N SER A 247 -4.29 -13.27 8.92
CA SER A 247 -3.95 -13.57 10.32
C SER A 247 -3.95 -12.35 11.23
N THR A 248 -3.61 -11.15 10.72
CA THR A 248 -3.39 -9.96 11.56
C THR A 248 -4.39 -8.83 11.33
N VAL A 249 -4.98 -8.70 10.13
CA VAL A 249 -5.82 -7.55 9.77
C VAL A 249 -7.30 -7.91 9.84
N GLY A 250 -7.89 -7.80 11.04
CA GLY A 250 -9.27 -8.23 11.30
C GLY A 250 -10.35 -7.51 10.46
N THR A 251 -10.09 -6.29 10.00
CA THR A 251 -11.05 -5.49 9.22
C THR A 251 -11.27 -5.99 7.80
N LEU A 252 -10.41 -6.88 7.30
CA LEU A 252 -10.52 -7.49 5.98
C LEU A 252 -11.05 -8.92 6.04
N ASP A 253 -11.32 -9.46 7.24
CA ASP A 253 -11.60 -10.88 7.42
C ASP A 253 -12.80 -11.34 6.58
N GLU A 254 -13.89 -10.58 6.57
CA GLU A 254 -15.10 -10.92 5.78
C GLU A 254 -14.87 -10.82 4.27
N LEU A 255 -14.21 -9.74 3.81
CA LEU A 255 -13.86 -9.59 2.39
C LEU A 255 -12.94 -10.73 1.93
N LEU A 256 -11.95 -11.09 2.75
CA LEU A 256 -11.02 -12.18 2.45
C LEU A 256 -11.72 -13.53 2.45
N LYS A 257 -12.57 -13.85 3.43
CA LYS A 257 -13.37 -15.09 3.41
C LYS A 257 -14.14 -15.23 2.11
N ARG A 258 -14.88 -14.19 1.73
CA ARG A 258 -15.70 -14.15 0.52
C ARG A 258 -14.89 -14.38 -0.76
N GLU A 259 -13.84 -13.60 -0.96
CA GLU A 259 -13.05 -13.69 -2.20
C GLU A 259 -12.23 -14.98 -2.25
N LEU A 260 -11.63 -15.41 -1.13
CA LEU A 260 -10.81 -16.63 -1.09
C LEU A 260 -11.63 -17.91 -1.30
N LEU A 261 -12.88 -17.97 -0.80
CA LEU A 261 -13.79 -19.07 -1.09
C LEU A 261 -14.16 -19.12 -2.58
N ASN A 262 -14.42 -17.97 -3.21
CA ASN A 262 -14.65 -17.90 -4.65
C ASN A 262 -13.42 -18.37 -5.45
N TYR A 263 -12.21 -17.97 -5.05
CA TYR A 263 -10.98 -18.41 -5.72
C TYR A 263 -10.65 -19.89 -5.49
N LEU A 264 -11.05 -20.48 -4.36
CA LEU A 264 -10.78 -21.90 -4.06
C LEU A 264 -11.44 -22.85 -5.07
N ILE A 265 -12.58 -22.45 -5.64
CA ILE A 265 -13.34 -23.26 -6.61
C ILE A 265 -12.77 -23.15 -8.02
N LEU A 266 -12.19 -22.01 -8.38
CA LEU A 266 -11.67 -21.76 -9.71
C LEU A 266 -10.44 -22.63 -10.00
N LEU A 267 -10.45 -23.31 -11.15
CA LEU A 267 -9.40 -24.26 -11.54
C LEU A 267 -8.05 -23.58 -11.78
N ASP A 268 -8.06 -22.33 -12.24
CA ASP A 268 -6.86 -21.54 -12.52
C ASP A 268 -5.99 -21.30 -11.26
N TYR A 269 -6.56 -21.42 -10.07
CA TYR A 269 -5.90 -21.17 -8.79
C TYR A 269 -5.51 -22.45 -8.03
N THR A 270 -5.59 -23.62 -8.69
CA THR A 270 -5.32 -24.94 -8.08
C THR A 270 -3.94 -25.03 -7.41
N ASP A 271 -2.93 -24.38 -7.99
CA ASP A 271 -1.55 -24.39 -7.47
C ASP A 271 -1.41 -23.69 -6.12
N ILE A 272 -2.21 -22.65 -5.88
CA ILE A 272 -2.16 -21.82 -4.67
C ILE A 272 -3.19 -22.24 -3.62
N CYS A 273 -4.08 -23.21 -3.92
CA CYS A 273 -5.11 -23.67 -2.98
C CYS A 273 -4.54 -24.07 -1.62
N GLY A 274 -3.29 -24.54 -1.55
CA GLY A 274 -2.62 -24.81 -0.27
C GLY A 274 -2.42 -23.55 0.57
N ASN A 275 -2.04 -22.42 -0.04
CA ASN A 275 -1.91 -21.15 0.67
C ASN A 275 -3.29 -20.52 0.96
N LEU A 276 -4.24 -20.61 0.02
CA LEU A 276 -5.62 -20.17 0.22
C LEU A 276 -6.26 -20.88 1.43
N ALA A 277 -6.13 -22.21 1.50
CA ALA A 277 -6.64 -23.00 2.62
C ALA A 277 -5.98 -22.61 3.95
N LYS A 278 -4.66 -22.32 3.96
CA LYS A 278 -3.97 -21.83 5.16
C LYS A 278 -4.55 -20.49 5.64
N CYS A 279 -4.82 -19.58 4.72
CA CYS A 279 -5.40 -18.27 5.03
C CYS A 279 -6.85 -18.41 5.52
N LEU A 280 -7.66 -19.20 4.83
CA LEU A 280 -9.04 -19.51 5.23
C LEU A 280 -9.09 -20.17 6.61
N ALA A 281 -8.22 -21.15 6.89
CA ALA A 281 -8.13 -21.77 8.21
C ALA A 281 -7.87 -20.73 9.31
N SER A 282 -6.98 -19.76 9.07
CA SER A 282 -6.72 -18.67 10.02
C SER A 282 -7.91 -17.74 10.20
N LEU A 283 -8.68 -17.47 9.15
CA LEU A 283 -9.86 -16.61 9.19
C LEU A 283 -11.01 -17.28 9.94
N PHE A 284 -11.32 -18.54 9.62
CA PHE A 284 -12.38 -19.30 10.28
C PHE A 284 -12.04 -19.68 11.72
N ALA A 285 -10.75 -19.82 12.06
CA ALA A 285 -10.32 -19.98 13.44
C ALA A 285 -10.61 -18.72 14.30
N LYS A 286 -10.62 -17.52 13.71
CA LYS A 286 -10.97 -16.27 14.40
C LYS A 286 -12.48 -16.08 14.49
N SER A 287 -13.18 -16.26 13.37
CA SER A 287 -14.61 -16.03 13.27
C SER A 287 -15.26 -17.09 12.37
N PRO A 288 -16.06 -18.01 12.93
CA PRO A 288 -16.65 -19.12 12.18
C PRO A 288 -17.86 -18.71 11.32
N HIS A 289 -18.47 -17.56 11.58
CA HIS A 289 -19.63 -17.07 10.84
C HIS A 289 -19.25 -16.47 9.47
N ILE A 290 -20.14 -16.66 8.49
CA ILE A 290 -20.15 -15.95 7.21
C ILE A 290 -21.40 -15.05 7.21
N GLU A 291 -21.22 -13.75 7.02
CA GLU A 291 -22.32 -12.77 6.99
C GLU A 291 -22.92 -12.57 5.58
N TYR A 292 -22.58 -13.43 4.61
CA TYR A 292 -22.95 -13.27 3.20
C TYR A 292 -24.01 -14.28 2.74
N GLU A 293 -24.83 -13.89 1.75
CA GLU A 293 -25.77 -14.79 1.07
C GLU A 293 -25.01 -15.96 0.41
N ILE A 294 -25.37 -17.19 0.81
CA ILE A 294 -24.80 -18.43 0.29
C ILE A 294 -25.55 -18.82 -0.99
N ALA A 295 -24.82 -19.22 -2.03
CA ALA A 295 -25.38 -19.79 -3.25
C ALA A 295 -26.15 -21.08 -2.92
N GLY A 296 -27.46 -20.98 -2.70
CA GLY A 296 -28.33 -22.12 -2.40
C GLY A 296 -29.59 -21.79 -1.60
N ASP A 297 -29.63 -20.70 -0.83
CA ASP A 297 -30.77 -20.40 0.05
C ASP A 297 -32.06 -19.97 -0.69
N ASP A 298 -31.94 -19.48 -1.93
CA ASP A 298 -33.11 -19.10 -2.74
C ASP A 298 -33.99 -20.31 -3.14
N ALA A 299 -33.52 -21.56 -2.97
CA ALA A 299 -34.32 -22.75 -3.31
C ALA A 299 -35.22 -23.26 -2.17
N ALA A 300 -34.99 -22.85 -0.92
CA ALA A 300 -35.72 -23.37 0.24
C ALA A 300 -36.87 -22.46 0.73
N THR A 301 -36.89 -21.18 0.33
CA THR A 301 -37.86 -20.19 0.85
C THR A 301 -39.03 -19.85 -0.08
N GLU A 302 -39.12 -20.44 -1.28
CA GLU A 302 -40.26 -20.21 -2.22
C GLU A 302 -41.40 -21.24 -2.10
N GLN A 303 -41.54 -21.97 -0.98
CA GLN A 303 -42.69 -22.85 -0.73
C GLN A 303 -43.49 -22.44 0.50
N SER A 304 -44.08 -21.24 0.51
CA SER A 304 -45.33 -21.00 1.26
C SER A 304 -45.93 -19.62 0.99
N THR A 305 -46.71 -19.46 -0.09
CA THR A 305 -47.95 -18.66 -0.10
C THR A 305 -48.74 -18.93 -1.38
N PRO A 306 -50.04 -19.26 -1.30
CA PRO A 306 -50.87 -19.46 -2.48
C PRO A 306 -51.30 -18.14 -3.13
N GLU A 307 -51.65 -18.28 -4.40
CA GLU A 307 -52.03 -17.29 -5.41
C GLU A 307 -52.98 -16.16 -4.97
N SER A 308 -52.74 -14.95 -5.48
CA SER A 308 -53.81 -14.05 -5.91
C SER A 308 -53.36 -13.23 -7.13
N VAL A 309 -54.05 -13.45 -8.25
CA VAL A 309 -53.88 -12.80 -9.55
C VAL A 309 -54.36 -11.34 -9.50
N GLY A 310 -53.57 -10.42 -10.05
CA GLY A 310 -53.98 -9.03 -10.30
C GLY A 310 -52.92 -8.25 -11.09
N ALA A 311 -53.24 -7.91 -12.34
CA ALA A 311 -52.37 -7.27 -13.31
C ALA A 311 -52.11 -5.78 -13.04
N ALA A 312 -50.90 -5.31 -13.36
CA ALA A 312 -50.62 -4.04 -14.06
C ALA A 312 -49.09 -3.88 -14.19
N GLY A 313 -48.63 -3.58 -15.41
CA GLY A 313 -47.22 -3.39 -15.71
C GLY A 313 -46.67 -2.09 -15.15
N GLU A 314 -45.35 -2.08 -14.93
CA GLU A 314 -44.49 -0.92 -15.16
C GLU A 314 -43.02 -1.35 -15.07
N ASP A 315 -42.24 -0.82 -16.02
CA ASP A 315 -40.81 -1.02 -16.21
C ASP A 315 -40.00 -0.97 -14.90
N ARG A 316 -39.25 -2.04 -14.63
CA ARG A 316 -38.11 -2.02 -13.71
C ARG A 316 -36.84 -2.46 -14.41
N SER A 317 -36.39 -1.63 -15.34
CA SER A 317 -35.00 -1.55 -15.80
C SER A 317 -34.14 -0.81 -14.75
N VAL A 318 -34.06 -1.35 -13.53
CA VAL A 318 -33.04 -0.95 -12.57
C VAL A 318 -31.99 -2.06 -12.54
N ILE A 319 -30.87 -1.76 -13.18
CA ILE A 319 -29.65 -2.56 -13.20
C ILE A 319 -29.29 -2.95 -11.76
N LYS A 320 -29.62 -4.20 -11.37
CA LYS A 320 -29.22 -4.80 -10.10
C LYS A 320 -27.69 -4.89 -10.10
N ARG A 321 -27.02 -4.04 -9.32
CA ARG A 321 -25.64 -4.29 -8.86
C ARG A 321 -25.58 -5.73 -8.36
N GLY A 322 -24.73 -6.56 -8.99
CA GLY A 322 -24.74 -8.01 -8.81
C GLY A 322 -24.74 -8.44 -7.34
N LYS A 323 -25.69 -9.30 -6.98
CA LYS A 323 -25.73 -10.00 -5.69
C LYS A 323 -24.37 -10.70 -5.49
N VAL A 324 -23.72 -10.42 -4.36
CA VAL A 324 -22.41 -11.00 -4.04
C VAL A 324 -22.66 -12.33 -3.35
N MET A 325 -22.35 -13.43 -4.03
CA MET A 325 -22.72 -14.79 -3.61
C MET A 325 -21.47 -15.58 -3.21
N VAL A 326 -21.50 -16.23 -2.05
CA VAL A 326 -20.46 -17.18 -1.63
C VAL A 326 -20.84 -18.57 -2.16
N PRO A 327 -19.90 -19.41 -2.61
CA PRO A 327 -20.25 -20.74 -3.08
C PRO A 327 -20.88 -21.60 -1.98
N GLY A 328 -21.81 -22.49 -2.35
CA GLY A 328 -22.47 -23.39 -1.40
C GLY A 328 -21.46 -24.31 -0.67
N ALA A 329 -21.73 -24.62 0.60
CA ALA A 329 -20.82 -25.39 1.45
C ALA A 329 -20.46 -26.77 0.85
N GLU A 330 -21.41 -27.42 0.16
CA GLU A 330 -21.20 -28.68 -0.55
C GLU A 330 -20.19 -28.57 -1.69
N THR A 331 -20.23 -27.46 -2.44
CA THR A 331 -19.29 -27.22 -3.55
C THR A 331 -17.86 -27.01 -3.05
N ILE A 332 -17.72 -26.29 -1.93
CA ILE A 332 -16.44 -26.08 -1.26
C ILE A 332 -15.90 -27.40 -0.72
N TYR A 333 -16.75 -28.20 -0.07
CA TYR A 333 -16.39 -29.51 0.46
C TYR A 333 -15.96 -30.48 -0.65
N ALA A 334 -16.74 -30.59 -1.73
CA ALA A 334 -16.40 -31.42 -2.89
C ALA A 334 -15.06 -31.00 -3.53
N ARG A 335 -14.83 -29.69 -3.65
CA ARG A 335 -13.56 -29.16 -4.15
C ARG A 335 -12.38 -29.51 -3.24
N CYS A 336 -12.54 -29.41 -1.92
CA CYS A 336 -11.51 -29.81 -0.96
C CYS A 336 -11.18 -31.30 -1.05
N LEU A 337 -12.18 -32.18 -1.19
CA LEU A 337 -11.97 -33.61 -1.39
C LEU A 337 -11.19 -33.91 -2.68
N ALA A 338 -11.56 -33.25 -3.79
CA ALA A 338 -10.83 -33.41 -5.06
C ALA A 338 -9.36 -32.97 -4.94
N LEU A 339 -9.07 -31.90 -4.19
CA LEU A 339 -7.71 -31.42 -3.96
C LEU A 339 -6.90 -32.34 -3.02
N LEU A 340 -7.54 -33.02 -2.08
CA LEU A 340 -6.93 -34.02 -1.20
C LEU A 340 -6.56 -35.31 -1.95
N GLY A 341 -7.32 -35.67 -2.98
CA GLY A 341 -7.04 -36.84 -3.82
C GLY A 341 -5.73 -36.76 -4.61
N ASN A 342 -5.19 -35.55 -4.83
CA ASN A 342 -3.91 -35.36 -5.49
C ASN A 342 -2.75 -35.32 -4.48
N GLN A 343 -2.14 -36.48 -4.26
CA GLN A 343 -1.10 -36.75 -3.24
C GLN A 343 0.26 -36.05 -3.48
N GLN A 344 0.47 -35.38 -4.61
CA GLN A 344 1.77 -34.79 -4.96
C GLN A 344 2.20 -33.64 -4.03
N CYS A 345 1.33 -33.15 -3.14
CA CYS A 345 1.60 -31.97 -2.32
C CYS A 345 1.09 -32.12 -0.88
N ILE A 346 1.82 -32.85 -0.02
CA ILE A 346 1.47 -33.14 1.39
C ILE A 346 1.13 -31.86 2.18
N LYS A 347 1.88 -30.78 1.94
CA LYS A 347 1.66 -29.47 2.59
C LYS A 347 0.29 -28.86 2.24
N ARG A 348 -0.15 -29.02 0.99
CA ARG A 348 -1.50 -28.59 0.56
C ARG A 348 -2.57 -29.39 1.29
N CYS A 349 -2.40 -30.70 1.40
CA CYS A 349 -3.37 -31.56 2.09
C CYS A 349 -3.51 -31.18 3.57
N SER A 350 -2.39 -30.96 4.27
CA SER A 350 -2.41 -30.51 5.67
C SER A 350 -3.17 -29.20 5.86
N ASN A 351 -2.93 -28.21 4.99
CA ASN A 351 -3.62 -26.92 5.07
C ASN A 351 -5.12 -27.03 4.77
N ILE A 352 -5.51 -27.89 3.81
CA ILE A 352 -6.93 -28.13 3.49
C ILE A 352 -7.65 -28.82 4.65
N LEU A 353 -7.02 -29.82 5.29
CA LEU A 353 -7.59 -30.48 6.46
C LEU A 353 -7.75 -29.49 7.63
N SER A 354 -6.78 -28.61 7.84
CA SER A 354 -6.88 -27.53 8.84
C SER A 354 -8.04 -26.59 8.53
N PHE A 355 -8.23 -26.20 7.27
CA PHE A 355 -9.37 -25.39 6.86
C PHE A 355 -10.70 -26.09 7.11
N LEU A 356 -10.86 -27.34 6.67
CA LEU A 356 -12.08 -28.12 6.86
C LEU A 356 -12.43 -28.30 8.35
N ARG A 357 -11.42 -28.44 9.22
CA ARG A 357 -11.61 -28.49 10.67
C ARG A 357 -12.31 -27.25 11.21
N TYR A 358 -12.01 -26.06 10.69
CA TYR A 358 -12.68 -24.82 11.13
C TYR A 358 -13.94 -24.50 10.34
N TYR A 359 -14.09 -25.04 9.12
CA TYR A 359 -15.24 -24.82 8.25
C TYR A 359 -16.42 -25.78 8.50
N HIS A 360 -16.23 -26.83 9.31
CA HIS A 360 -17.28 -27.82 9.61
C HIS A 360 -18.65 -27.25 10.03
N PRO A 361 -18.78 -26.14 10.81
CA PRO A 361 -20.08 -25.64 11.23
C PRO A 361 -20.95 -25.17 10.05
N GLN A 362 -20.32 -24.87 8.91
CA GLN A 362 -21.01 -24.46 7.69
C GLN A 362 -21.39 -25.61 6.77
N VAL A 363 -20.67 -26.74 6.88
CA VAL A 363 -20.97 -27.95 6.10
C VAL A 363 -22.09 -28.73 6.76
N ASN A 364 -22.10 -28.75 8.09
CA ASN A 364 -23.18 -29.35 8.86
C ASN A 364 -23.35 -28.60 10.18
N PRO A 365 -24.40 -27.76 10.32
CA PRO A 365 -24.67 -27.01 11.55
C PRO A 365 -25.00 -27.89 12.77
N ALA A 366 -25.25 -29.19 12.57
CA ALA A 366 -25.60 -30.16 13.62
C ALA A 366 -24.40 -30.98 14.13
N LEU A 367 -23.20 -30.79 13.54
CA LEU A 367 -21.92 -31.33 14.02
C LEU A 367 -21.17 -30.25 14.81
#